data_AF-A0A0F5VZ06-F1
#
_entry.id   AF-A0A0F5VZ06-F1
#
_cell.length_a   1.000
_cell.length_b   1.000
_cell.length_c   1.000
_cell.angle_alpha   90.00
_cell.angle_beta   90.00
_cell.angle_gamma   90.00
#
_symmetry.space_group_name_H-M   'P 1'
#
loop_
_entity.id
_entity.type
_entity.pdbx_description
1 polymer ?
#
loop_
_entity_poly.entity_id
_entity_poly.type
_entity_poly.pdbx_seq_one_letter_code
_entity_poly.pdbx_strand_id
1 'polypeptide(L)' 'MPKPKSFTAWLKTHADQHNAIGDLARDVSADPDWPSGKGRQGQLDYLEECGAIDAAIETLERAWTQYEAYRAAQSDA' A
#
# COMPACT_ATOMS: atom_id res chain seq x y z
N MET A 1 -12.74 -7.51 11.94
CA MET A 1 -12.78 -7.08 10.53
C MET A 1 -12.39 -8.26 9.65
N PRO A 2 -12.97 -8.41 8.44
CA PRO A 2 -12.54 -9.44 7.50
C PRO A 2 -11.07 -9.25 7.11
N LYS A 3 -10.36 -10.36 6.86
CA LYS A 3 -8.96 -10.33 6.43
C LYS A 3 -8.84 -9.58 5.09
N PRO A 4 -7.86 -8.67 4.92
CA PRO A 4 -7.62 -8.02 3.65
C PRO A 4 -7.29 -9.03 2.55
N LYS A 5 -7.92 -8.88 1.38
CA LYS A 5 -7.76 -9.78 0.23
C LYS A 5 -6.73 -9.29 -0.80
N SER A 6 -6.25 -8.06 -0.65
CA SER A 6 -5.28 -7.43 -1.54
C SER A 6 -4.36 -6.51 -0.74
N PHE A 7 -3.22 -6.13 -1.35
CA PHE A 7 -2.31 -5.15 -0.78
C PHE A 7 -3.03 -3.84 -0.45
N THR A 8 -3.80 -3.30 -1.39
CA THR A 8 -4.51 -2.03 -1.17
C THR A 8 -5.54 -2.15 -0.05
N ALA A 9 -6.26 -3.27 0.07
CA ALA A 9 -7.17 -3.47 1.20
C ALA A 9 -6.41 -3.53 2.54
N TRP A 10 -5.21 -4.11 2.55
CA TRP A 10 -4.35 -4.17 3.74
C TRP A 10 -3.75 -2.81 4.08
N LEU A 11 -3.27 -2.06 3.09
CA LEU A 11 -2.71 -0.72 3.27
C LEU A 11 -3.76 0.21 3.88
N LYS A 12 -5.01 0.16 3.40
CA LYS A 12 -6.11 0.98 3.93
C LYS A 12 -6.43 0.72 5.41
N THR A 13 -6.06 -0.42 5.99
CA THR A 13 -6.22 -0.65 7.44
C THR A 13 -5.21 0.12 8.28
N HIS A 14 -4.21 0.74 7.67
CA HIS A 14 -3.17 1.53 8.34
C HIS A 14 -3.48 3.03 8.31
N ALA A 15 -4.63 3.45 7.77
CA ALA A 15 -5.00 4.87 7.59
C ALA A 15 -5.10 5.67 8.89
N ASP A 16 -5.19 5.04 10.05
CA ASP A 16 -5.19 5.71 11.37
C ASP A 16 -3.77 5.90 11.95
N GLN A 17 -2.74 5.39 11.28
CA GLN A 17 -1.37 5.52 11.75
C GLN A 17 -0.79 6.91 11.45
N HIS A 18 -0.08 7.49 12.43
CA HIS A 18 0.62 8.77 12.29
C HIS A 18 2.07 8.54 11.87
N ASN A 19 2.26 7.88 10.72
CA ASN A 19 3.55 7.61 10.11
C ASN A 19 3.39 7.60 8.57
N ALA A 20 4.50 7.48 7.84
CA ALA A 20 4.50 7.51 6.37
C ALA A 20 3.57 6.47 5.73
N ILE A 21 3.45 5.26 6.29
CA ILE A 21 2.53 4.23 5.76
C ILE A 21 1.07 4.64 5.97
N GLY A 22 0.76 5.24 7.11
CA GLY A 22 -0.56 5.79 7.37
C GLY A 22 -0.88 7.00 6.49
N ASP A 23 0.10 7.86 6.20
CA ASP A 23 -0.04 8.95 5.22
C ASP A 23 -0.37 8.38 3.83
N LEU A 24 0.46 7.46 3.33
CA LEU A 24 0.23 6.78 2.05
C LEU A 24 -1.14 6.07 2.02
N ALA A 25 -1.56 5.44 3.12
CA ALA A 25 -2.85 4.78 3.21
C ALA A 25 -4.03 5.77 3.09
N ARG A 26 -3.90 6.97 3.63
CA ARG A 26 -4.90 8.04 3.48
C ARG A 26 -4.94 8.55 2.05
N ASP A 27 -3.78 8.80 1.45
CA ASP A 27 -3.68 9.28 0.06
C ASP A 27 -4.31 8.27 -0.91
N VAL A 28 -3.93 7.00 -0.83
CA VAL A 28 -4.50 5.90 -1.63
C VAL A 28 -5.99 5.65 -1.34
N SER A 29 -6.48 6.05 -0.16
CA SER A 29 -7.92 5.98 0.15
C SER A 29 -8.71 7.11 -0.49
N ALA A 30 -8.09 8.28 -0.61
CA ALA A 30 -8.69 9.46 -1.21
C ALA A 30 -8.57 9.49 -2.74
N ASP A 31 -7.63 8.71 -3.31
CA ASP A 31 -7.40 8.63 -4.75
C ASP A 31 -8.35 7.63 -5.44
N PRO A 32 -9.30 8.10 -6.28
CA PRO A 32 -10.22 7.24 -7.02
C PRO A 32 -9.56 6.52 -8.21
N ASP A 33 -8.44 7.05 -8.73
CA ASP A 33 -7.73 6.53 -9.89
C ASP A 33 -6.63 5.53 -9.48
N TRP A 34 -6.43 5.34 -8.17
CA TRP A 34 -5.45 4.42 -7.63
C TRP A 34 -5.54 3.01 -8.24
N PRO A 35 -4.45 2.47 -8.81
CA PRO A 35 -4.44 1.19 -9.52
C PRO A 35 -4.39 -0.02 -8.56
N SER A 36 -5.44 -0.19 -7.77
CA SER A 36 -5.56 -1.24 -6.73
C SER A 36 -5.36 -2.68 -7.23
N GLY A 37 -5.57 -2.94 -8.53
CA GLY A 37 -5.43 -4.26 -9.16
C GLY A 37 -4.11 -4.51 -9.89
N LYS A 38 -3.19 -3.55 -9.97
CA LYS A 38 -1.98 -3.66 -10.82
C LYS A 38 -0.75 -4.29 -10.14
N GLY A 39 -0.89 -4.71 -8.89
CA GLY A 39 0.23 -5.25 -8.11
C GLY A 39 1.29 -4.19 -7.80
N ARG A 40 2.46 -4.63 -7.31
CA ARG A 40 3.53 -3.74 -6.84
C ARG A 40 4.05 -2.81 -7.92
N GLN A 41 4.51 -3.37 -9.04
CA GLN A 41 5.10 -2.57 -10.12
C GLN A 41 4.14 -1.52 -10.67
N GLY A 42 2.91 -1.90 -11.01
CA GLY A 42 1.97 -0.93 -11.59
C GLY A 42 1.44 0.12 -10.60
N GLN A 43 1.66 -0.07 -9.29
CA GLN A 43 1.41 0.97 -8.29
C GLN A 43 2.61 1.92 -8.14
N LEU A 44 3.83 1.40 -8.28
CA LEU A 44 5.05 2.22 -8.34
C LEU A 44 5.04 3.10 -9.60
N ASP A 45 4.78 2.50 -10.76
CA ASP A 45 4.71 3.22 -12.04
C ASP A 45 3.71 4.38 -11.96
N TYR A 46 2.55 4.15 -11.35
CA TYR A 46 1.54 5.19 -11.16
C TYR A 46 1.99 6.34 -10.25
N LEU A 47 2.68 6.03 -9.14
CA LEU A 47 3.24 7.07 -8.28
C LEU A 47 4.30 7.90 -9.02
N GLU A 48 5.17 7.24 -9.78
CA GLU A 48 6.18 7.90 -10.61
C GLU A 48 5.55 8.78 -11.70
N GLU A 49 4.54 8.27 -12.41
CA GLU A 49 3.78 9.02 -13.43
C GLU A 49 3.06 10.24 -12.85
N CYS A 50 2.57 10.14 -11.61
CA CYS A 50 1.97 11.25 -10.87
C CYS A 50 3.01 12.24 -10.31
N GLY A 51 4.31 11.99 -10.50
CA GLY A 51 5.38 12.82 -9.97
C GLY A 51 5.53 12.75 -8.45
N ALA A 52 5.21 11.60 -7.85
CA ALA A 52 5.38 11.39 -6.42
C ALA A 52 6.85 11.55 -6.01
N ILE A 53 7.07 12.09 -4.82
CA ILE A 53 8.41 12.23 -4.26
C ILE A 53 9.02 10.86 -3.93
N ASP A 54 10.34 10.75 -3.95
CA ASP A 54 11.07 9.51 -3.64
C ASP A 54 10.63 8.87 -2.31
N ALA A 55 10.35 9.70 -1.29
CA ALA A 55 9.89 9.22 0.00
C ALA A 55 8.54 8.47 -0.06
N ALA A 56 7.64 8.83 -0.98
CA ALA A 56 6.37 8.13 -1.18
C ALA A 56 6.59 6.78 -1.89
N ILE A 57 7.49 6.75 -2.88
CA ILE A 57 7.90 5.52 -3.59
C ILE A 57 8.55 4.54 -2.59
N GLU A 58 9.53 5.00 -1.81
CA GLU A 58 10.17 4.20 -0.76
C GLU A 58 9.16 3.70 0.27
N THR A 59 8.16 4.51 0.62
CA THR A 59 7.11 4.12 1.56
C THR A 59 6.21 3.03 0.97
N LEU A 60 5.86 3.12 -0.32
CA LEU A 60 5.11 2.08 -1.02
C LEU A 60 5.89 0.75 -1.01
N GLU A 61 7.19 0.79 -1.29
CA GLU A 61 8.05 -0.41 -1.27
C GLU A 61 8.13 -1.07 0.12
N ARG A 62 8.27 -0.24 1.16
CA ARG A 62 8.25 -0.70 2.54
C ARG A 62 6.90 -1.30 2.92
N ALA A 63 5.80 -0.71 2.48
CA ALA A 63 4.46 -1.22 2.71
C ALA A 63 4.25 -2.57 2.02
N TRP A 64 4.70 -2.74 0.77
CA TRP A 64 4.64 -4.02 0.07
C TRP A 64 5.43 -5.13 0.77
N THR A 65 6.65 -4.82 1.23
CA THR A 65 7.47 -5.76 2.01
C THR A 65 6.75 -6.22 3.28
N GLN A 66 6.10 -5.30 4.01
CA GLN A 66 5.32 -5.64 5.20
C GLN A 66 4.09 -6.47 4.87
N TYR A 67 3.40 -6.17 3.76
CA TYR A 67 2.25 -6.95 3.31
C TYR A 67 2.63 -8.39 2.93
N GLU A 68 3.76 -8.59 2.25
CA GLU A 68 4.26 -9.91 1.90
C GLU A 68 4.58 -10.74 3.15
N ALA A 69 5.26 -10.13 4.13
CA ALA A 69 5.51 -10.76 5.43
C ALA A 69 4.20 -11.09 6.17
N TYR A 70 3.23 -10.16 6.17
CA TYR A 70 1.90 -10.38 6.73
C TYR A 70 1.18 -11.57 6.05
N ARG A 71 1.28 -11.70 4.73
CA ARG A 71 0.69 -12.82 4.01
C ARG A 71 1.35 -14.15 4.36
N ALA A 72 2.69 -14.19 4.41
CA ALA A 72 3.44 -15.39 4.75
C ALA A 72 3.09 -15.90 6.16
N ALA A 73 3.03 -14.99 7.14
CA ALA A 73 2.65 -15.33 8.51
C ALA A 73 1.21 -15.87 8.63
N GLN A 74 0.33 -15.57 7.67
CA GLN A 74 -1.04 -16.09 7.66
C GLN A 74 -1.23 -17.39 6.88
N SER A 75 -0.28 -17.77 6.01
CA SER A 75 -0.30 -19.09 5.36
C SER A 75 0.23 -20.20 6.28
N ASP A 76 0.98 -19.84 7.32
CA ASP A 76 1.54 -20.77 8.30
C ASP A 76 0.60 -21.06 9.50
N ALA A 77 -0.62 -20.49 9.50
CA ALA A 77 -1.61 -20.57 10.57
C ALA A 77 -2.92 -21.23 10.11
#